data_AF-A0A7L2IG54-F1
#
_entry.id   AF-A0A7L2IG54-F1
#
_cell.length_a   1.000
_cell.length_b   1.000
_cell.length_c   1.000
_cell.angle_alpha   90.00
_cell.angle_beta   90.00
_cell.angle_gamma   90.00
#
_symmetry.space_group_name_H-M   'P 1'
#
loop_
_entity.id
_entity.type
_entity.pdbx_description
1 polymer ?
#
loop_
_entity_poly.entity_id
_entity_poly.type
_entity_poly.pdbx_seq_one_letter_code
_entity_poly.pdbx_strand_id
1 'polypeptide(L)'
;KVCRSCRCSQEEHSLCPELQEDQKLGRLLSGSRYAWLTTRPRGAGGLRLYKRNRMIVTNPIVSRKDPTFSTLTYEWAPPGLTQKLATQYMELIPKEMQPVAGTVGAWQRRQQLVRQLPLHDQDPAQCRGLAEGELQLMEDFIRRYKAEALGVGEVALPGQAGGGKEEGKAQDKSDAGTTPPEAPKPPESTNGALEPAPAAGHYRCEGCQQAVPGDCPVVYAEHAGYQRLWHPACFVCCRCAQPLVDLIYFWKGGAAWCGRHYCESLRPRCAGCDELIFSEDYLQVEGTAWHKKHFACLECETPLSGQPFTLHQGSLLCTSCSQGRCL
;
A
#
# COMPACT_ATOMS: atom_id res chain seq x y z
N LYS A 1 -5.42 6.46 -22.41
CA LYS A 1 -6.30 7.29 -23.29
C LYS A 1 -7.07 8.29 -22.42
N VAL A 2 -7.16 9.55 -22.82
CA VAL A 2 -7.96 10.58 -22.12
C VAL A 2 -9.44 10.45 -22.50
N CYS A 3 -10.35 10.81 -21.59
CA CYS A 3 -11.78 10.80 -21.89
C CYS A 3 -12.10 11.90 -22.91
N ARG A 4 -12.82 11.55 -23.98
CA ARG A 4 -13.12 12.47 -25.10
C ARG A 4 -14.04 13.64 -24.69
N SER A 5 -14.75 13.53 -23.57
CA SER A 5 -15.67 14.55 -23.06
C SER A 5 -14.98 15.54 -22.10
N CYS A 6 -14.31 15.06 -21.05
CA CYS A 6 -13.64 15.91 -20.04
C CYS A 6 -12.18 16.25 -20.39
N ARG A 7 -11.57 15.58 -21.37
CA ARG A 7 -10.11 15.55 -21.64
C ARG A 7 -9.22 15.12 -20.47
N CYS A 8 -9.82 14.65 -19.39
CA CYS A 8 -9.15 14.15 -18.20
C CYS A 8 -8.54 12.76 -18.46
N SER A 9 -7.41 12.46 -17.81
CA SER A 9 -6.80 11.14 -17.85
C SER A 9 -7.73 10.10 -17.21
N GLN A 10 -7.52 8.80 -17.47
CA GLN A 10 -8.27 7.74 -16.78
C GLN A 10 -8.09 7.81 -15.25
N GLU A 11 -6.98 8.40 -14.78
CA GLU A 11 -6.71 8.64 -13.36
C GLU A 11 -7.54 9.80 -12.76
N GLU A 12 -8.12 10.65 -13.61
CA GLU A 12 -8.87 11.86 -13.24
C GLU A 12 -10.37 11.76 -13.57
N HIS A 13 -10.79 10.75 -14.32
CA HIS A 13 -12.18 10.55 -14.72
C HIS A 13 -12.93 9.72 -13.67
N SER A 14 -13.90 10.33 -12.99
CA SER A 14 -14.87 9.72 -12.06
C SER A 14 -14.28 8.61 -11.18
N LEU A 15 -13.72 9.01 -10.03
CA LEU A 15 -13.24 8.08 -9.01
C LEU A 15 -14.32 7.01 -8.72
N CYS A 16 -13.88 5.75 -8.68
CA CYS A 16 -14.73 4.60 -8.40
C CYS A 16 -15.59 4.81 -7.14
N PRO A 17 -16.83 4.32 -7.11
CA PRO A 17 -17.60 4.21 -5.87
C PRO A 17 -16.81 3.48 -4.78
N GLU A 18 -16.99 3.85 -3.51
CA GLU A 18 -16.24 3.30 -2.37
C GLU A 18 -16.24 1.75 -2.32
N LEU A 19 -17.34 1.12 -2.74
CA LEU A 19 -17.47 -0.34 -2.82
C LEU A 19 -16.46 -0.97 -3.78
N GLN A 20 -16.20 -0.31 -4.91
CA GLN A 20 -15.27 -0.81 -5.93
C GLN A 20 -13.81 -0.68 -5.48
N GLU A 21 -13.50 0.33 -4.65
CA GLU A 21 -12.20 0.41 -3.95
C GLU A 21 -12.02 -0.73 -2.93
N ASP A 22 -13.05 -1.05 -2.15
CA ASP A 22 -12.98 -2.15 -1.17
C ASP A 22 -12.85 -3.51 -1.84
N GLN A 23 -13.52 -3.70 -2.97
CA GLN A 23 -13.36 -4.90 -3.79
C GLN A 23 -11.94 -5.01 -4.33
N LYS A 24 -11.38 -3.91 -4.84
CA LYS A 24 -10.02 -3.82 -5.35
C LYS A 24 -8.99 -4.22 -4.31
N LEU A 25 -9.00 -3.56 -3.14
CA LEU A 25 -8.10 -3.89 -2.05
C LEU A 25 -8.37 -5.28 -1.49
N GLY A 26 -9.63 -5.69 -1.44
CA GLY A 26 -10.04 -7.03 -1.07
C GLY A 26 -9.39 -8.10 -1.97
N ARG A 27 -9.38 -7.90 -3.29
CA ARG A 27 -8.69 -8.78 -4.25
C ARG A 27 -7.19 -8.80 -4.01
N LEU A 28 -6.55 -7.64 -3.83
CA LEU A 28 -5.10 -7.56 -3.58
C LEU A 28 -4.68 -8.34 -2.33
N LEU A 29 -5.38 -8.12 -1.22
CA LEU A 29 -5.03 -8.71 0.08
C LEU A 29 -5.53 -10.17 0.20
N SER A 30 -6.53 -10.56 -0.58
CA SER A 30 -6.98 -11.96 -0.64
C SER A 30 -5.89 -12.88 -1.16
N GLY A 31 -5.75 -14.04 -0.50
CA GLY A 31 -4.69 -15.01 -0.82
C GLY A 31 -3.28 -14.57 -0.39
N SER A 32 -3.15 -13.44 0.31
CA SER A 32 -1.91 -13.04 0.99
C SER A 32 -2.01 -13.29 2.49
N ARG A 33 -0.90 -13.13 3.21
CA ARG A 33 -0.87 -13.14 4.68
C ARG A 33 -1.73 -12.08 5.35
N TYR A 34 -2.13 -11.05 4.60
CA TYR A 34 -2.99 -9.96 5.06
C TYR A 34 -4.47 -10.20 4.81
N ALA A 35 -4.87 -11.44 4.48
CA ALA A 35 -6.28 -11.79 4.26
C ALA A 35 -7.19 -11.49 5.48
N TRP A 36 -6.63 -11.36 6.69
CA TRP A 36 -7.37 -10.96 7.90
C TRP A 36 -7.97 -9.55 7.80
N LEU A 37 -7.35 -8.65 7.02
CA LEU A 37 -7.85 -7.32 6.67
C LEU A 37 -9.02 -7.35 5.67
N THR A 38 -9.50 -8.52 5.29
CA THR A 38 -10.62 -8.66 4.36
C THR A 38 -11.76 -9.46 4.97
N THR A 39 -12.98 -9.18 4.54
CA THR A 39 -14.20 -9.89 4.95
C THR A 39 -14.86 -10.58 3.75
N ARG A 40 -15.63 -11.63 4.01
CA ARG A 40 -16.49 -12.28 3.01
C ARG A 40 -17.95 -11.92 3.33
N PRO A 41 -18.56 -10.97 2.62
CA PRO A 41 -19.97 -10.65 2.81
C PRO A 41 -20.83 -11.85 2.38
N ARG A 42 -21.93 -12.09 3.10
CA ARG A 42 -22.92 -13.10 2.69
C ARG A 42 -23.52 -12.68 1.34
N GLY A 43 -23.57 -13.61 0.38
CA GLY A 43 -24.17 -13.38 -0.95
C GLY A 43 -23.26 -12.74 -2.01
N ALA A 44 -22.02 -12.36 -1.69
CA ALA A 44 -21.12 -11.67 -2.63
C ALA A 44 -20.34 -12.59 -3.59
N GLY A 45 -20.88 -13.76 -3.95
CA GLY A 45 -20.27 -14.66 -4.95
C GLY A 45 -18.82 -15.09 -4.64
N GLY A 46 -18.42 -15.10 -3.37
CA GLY A 46 -17.05 -15.46 -2.94
C GLY A 46 -16.03 -14.31 -2.94
N LEU A 47 -16.39 -13.12 -3.42
CA LEU A 47 -15.50 -11.95 -3.44
C LEU A 47 -15.23 -11.42 -2.03
N ARG A 48 -13.95 -11.20 -1.71
CA ARG A 48 -13.54 -10.60 -0.42
C ARG A 48 -13.52 -9.08 -0.55
N LEU A 49 -14.02 -8.38 0.46
CA LEU A 49 -13.96 -6.91 0.57
C LEU A 49 -12.91 -6.50 1.60
N TYR A 50 -12.22 -5.39 1.36
CA TYR A 50 -11.35 -4.78 2.36
C TYR A 50 -12.18 -4.31 3.57
N LYS A 51 -11.71 -4.63 4.77
CA LYS A 51 -12.26 -4.11 6.04
C LYS A 51 -11.68 -2.72 6.28
N ARG A 52 -12.12 -1.75 5.47
CA ARG A 52 -11.67 -0.35 5.59
C ARG A 52 -11.95 0.16 7.01
N ASN A 53 -10.91 0.67 7.67
CA ASN A 53 -11.04 1.28 8.99
C ASN A 53 -11.40 2.76 8.83
N ARG A 54 -12.69 3.09 8.94
CA ARG A 54 -13.17 4.49 8.95
C ARG A 54 -13.12 5.00 10.39
N MET A 55 -12.39 6.09 10.63
CA MET A 55 -12.25 6.68 11.96
C MET A 55 -13.12 7.93 12.08
N ILE A 56 -14.03 7.94 13.04
CA ILE A 56 -14.89 9.07 13.36
C ILE A 56 -14.38 9.71 14.66
N VAL A 57 -14.09 11.00 14.62
CA VAL A 57 -13.65 11.79 15.78
C VAL A 57 -14.71 12.84 16.08
N THR A 58 -15.26 12.79 17.29
CA THR A 58 -16.29 13.72 17.74
C THR A 58 -15.67 14.69 18.75
N ASN A 59 -15.57 15.96 18.36
CA ASN A 59 -15.03 17.03 19.20
C ASN A 59 -16.19 17.78 19.86
N PRO A 60 -16.25 17.87 21.20
CA PRO A 60 -17.25 18.66 21.89
C PRO A 60 -16.99 20.15 21.63
N ILE A 61 -18.00 20.86 21.16
CA ILE A 61 -18.01 22.32 21.08
C ILE A 61 -18.65 22.81 22.37
N VAL A 62 -17.83 23.28 23.31
CA VAL A 62 -18.31 23.83 24.58
C VAL A 62 -18.82 25.26 24.32
N SER A 63 -20.09 25.37 23.95
CA SER A 63 -20.84 26.63 24.03
C SER A 63 -21.61 26.66 25.35
N ARG A 64 -21.64 27.82 26.02
CA ARG A 64 -22.29 28.00 27.33
C ARG A 64 -23.81 27.79 27.31
N LYS A 65 -24.45 27.74 26.13
CA LYS A 65 -25.91 27.64 25.98
C LYS A 65 -26.40 26.32 25.38
N ASP A 66 -25.63 25.68 24.50
CA ASP A 66 -26.00 24.40 23.88
C ASP A 66 -24.74 23.58 23.57
N PRO A 67 -24.53 22.40 24.19
CA PRO A 67 -23.43 21.53 23.81
C PRO A 67 -23.69 21.00 22.39
N THR A 68 -22.85 21.42 21.45
CA THR A 68 -22.87 20.91 20.07
C THR A 68 -21.63 20.05 19.84
N PHE A 69 -21.69 19.13 18.89
CA PHE A 69 -20.58 18.23 18.57
C PHE A 69 -20.16 18.42 17.12
N SER A 70 -18.87 18.59 16.88
CA SER A 70 -18.29 18.54 15.54
C SER A 70 -17.79 17.13 15.27
N THR A 71 -18.23 16.53 14.17
CA THR A 71 -17.80 15.18 13.78
C THR A 71 -16.87 15.27 12.56
N LEU A 72 -15.63 14.82 12.72
CA LEU A 72 -14.67 14.65 11.65
C LEU A 72 -14.60 13.17 11.28
N THR A 73 -14.80 12.85 10.00
CA THR A 73 -14.74 11.46 9.50
C THR A 73 -13.52 11.31 8.61
N TYR A 74 -12.55 10.51 9.05
CA TYR A 74 -11.47 10.03 8.20
C TYR A 74 -11.96 8.81 7.42
N GLU A 75 -11.85 8.86 6.10
CA GLU A 75 -12.23 7.75 5.20
C GLU A 75 -11.33 6.53 5.38
N TRP A 76 -10.12 6.71 5.91
CA TRP A 76 -9.19 5.63 6.23
C TRP A 76 -8.33 5.98 7.44
N ALA A 77 -8.02 4.97 8.24
CA ALA A 77 -7.02 4.99 9.30
C ALA A 77 -6.25 3.67 9.34
N PRO A 78 -5.00 3.66 9.87
CA PRO A 78 -4.24 2.42 9.98
C PRO A 78 -5.02 1.36 10.79
N PRO A 79 -4.97 0.08 10.39
CA PRO A 79 -5.69 -0.98 11.08
C PRO A 79 -5.06 -1.29 12.45
N GLY A 80 -5.87 -1.77 13.40
CA GLY A 80 -5.38 -2.29 14.69
C GLY A 80 -4.98 -1.23 15.72
N LEU A 81 -5.24 0.06 15.47
CA LEU A 81 -4.91 1.14 16.40
C LEU A 81 -6.04 1.49 17.36
N THR A 82 -5.66 1.98 18.55
CA THR A 82 -6.57 2.75 19.40
C THR A 82 -6.89 4.10 18.75
N GLN A 83 -8.06 4.68 19.05
CA GLN A 83 -8.45 5.98 18.49
C GLN A 83 -7.44 7.09 18.83
N LYS A 84 -6.85 7.05 20.03
CA LYS A 84 -5.80 8.00 20.46
C LYS A 84 -4.58 7.92 19.55
N LEU A 85 -4.04 6.72 19.34
CA LEU A 85 -2.84 6.52 18.53
C LEU A 85 -3.10 6.81 17.05
N ALA A 86 -4.28 6.43 16.54
CA ALA A 86 -4.70 6.78 15.19
C ALA A 86 -4.84 8.29 14.99
N THR A 87 -5.33 9.02 15.99
CA THR A 87 -5.44 10.49 15.94
C THR A 87 -4.05 11.13 15.91
N GLN A 88 -3.13 10.69 16.77
CA GLN A 88 -1.72 11.14 16.75
C GLN A 88 -1.05 10.86 15.39
N TYR A 89 -1.30 9.70 14.80
CA TYR A 89 -0.81 9.38 13.46
C TYR A 89 -1.36 10.34 12.40
N MET A 90 -2.67 10.64 12.44
CA MET A 90 -3.27 11.60 11.51
C MET A 90 -2.73 13.01 11.67
N GLU A 91 -2.33 13.42 12.87
CA GLU A 91 -1.71 14.73 13.13
C GLU A 91 -0.33 14.87 12.48
N LEU A 92 0.38 13.76 12.24
CA LEU A 92 1.67 13.73 11.55
C LEU A 92 1.55 13.79 10.01
N ILE A 93 0.33 13.70 9.47
CA ILE A 93 0.07 13.85 8.03
C ILE A 93 -0.26 15.32 7.74
N PRO A 94 0.33 15.95 6.69
CA PRO A 94 -0.02 17.29 6.25
C PRO A 94 -1.55 17.45 6.08
N LYS A 95 -2.12 18.56 6.56
CA LYS A 95 -3.58 18.74 6.67
C LYS A 95 -4.30 18.57 5.34
N GLU A 96 -3.69 19.04 4.27
CA GLU A 96 -4.15 18.94 2.89
C GLU A 96 -4.18 17.51 2.35
N MET A 97 -3.35 16.61 2.91
CA MET A 97 -3.25 15.19 2.52
C MET A 97 -4.08 14.26 3.41
N GLN A 98 -4.66 14.76 4.51
CA GLN A 98 -5.44 13.93 5.44
C GLN A 98 -6.72 13.42 4.75
N PRO A 99 -7.07 12.12 4.88
CA PRO A 99 -8.20 11.54 4.16
C PRO A 99 -9.55 11.86 4.85
N VAL A 100 -9.81 13.13 5.16
CA VAL A 100 -11.06 13.58 5.76
C VAL A 100 -12.15 13.62 4.69
N ALA A 101 -13.30 13.02 4.97
CA ALA A 101 -14.40 12.89 4.03
C ALA A 101 -14.81 14.26 3.45
N GLY A 102 -14.93 14.32 2.13
CA GLY A 102 -15.30 15.55 1.41
C GLY A 102 -14.16 16.57 1.22
N THR A 103 -12.93 16.26 1.65
CA THR A 103 -11.77 17.16 1.47
C THR A 103 -10.88 16.75 0.28
N VAL A 104 -9.96 17.65 -0.10
CA VAL A 104 -8.95 17.39 -1.13
C VAL A 104 -8.05 16.20 -0.76
N GLY A 105 -7.71 16.02 0.52
CA GLY A 105 -6.88 14.90 0.95
C GLY A 105 -7.55 13.54 0.78
N ALA A 106 -8.88 13.45 1.01
CA ALA A 106 -9.64 12.24 0.67
C ALA A 106 -9.62 11.95 -0.84
N TRP A 107 -9.78 12.97 -1.67
CA TRP A 107 -9.67 12.83 -3.12
C TRP A 107 -8.27 12.38 -3.57
N GLN A 108 -7.21 12.98 -3.02
CA GLN A 108 -5.83 12.63 -3.32
C GLN A 108 -5.50 11.19 -2.91
N ARG A 109 -5.99 10.72 -1.75
CA ARG A 109 -5.86 9.33 -1.33
C ARG A 109 -6.48 8.38 -2.36
N ARG A 110 -7.70 8.65 -2.84
CA ARG A 110 -8.37 7.83 -3.87
C ARG A 110 -7.60 7.83 -5.19
N GLN A 111 -7.07 8.98 -5.61
CA GLN A 111 -6.22 9.07 -6.79
C GLN A 111 -4.94 8.23 -6.63
N GLN A 112 -4.29 8.29 -5.47
CA GLN A 112 -3.13 7.45 -5.15
C GLN A 112 -3.49 5.96 -5.16
N LEU A 113 -4.66 5.54 -4.65
CA LEU A 113 -5.13 4.15 -4.74
C LEU A 113 -5.28 3.68 -6.20
N VAL A 114 -5.80 4.53 -7.09
CA VAL A 114 -5.93 4.20 -8.51
C VAL A 114 -4.55 4.04 -9.14
N ARG A 115 -3.66 5.02 -8.93
CA ARG A 115 -2.34 5.09 -9.55
C ARG A 115 -1.36 4.05 -9.02
N GLN A 116 -1.28 3.87 -7.71
CA GLN A 116 -0.28 3.01 -7.07
C GLN A 116 -0.63 1.53 -7.14
N LEU A 117 -1.91 1.21 -7.29
CA LEU A 117 -2.41 -0.17 -7.24
C LEU A 117 -3.33 -0.47 -8.43
N PRO A 118 -2.94 -0.36 -9.71
CA PRO A 118 -3.88 -0.52 -10.83
C PRO A 118 -4.64 -1.85 -10.80
N LEU A 119 -5.94 -1.85 -11.13
CA LEU A 119 -6.78 -3.06 -11.07
C LEU A 119 -6.29 -4.15 -12.02
N HIS A 120 -5.92 -3.77 -13.22
CA HIS A 120 -5.37 -4.64 -14.26
C HIS A 120 -3.96 -5.16 -13.96
N ASP A 121 -3.32 -4.72 -12.87
CA ASP A 121 -2.09 -5.37 -12.39
C ASP A 121 -2.38 -6.53 -11.41
N GLN A 122 -3.62 -6.63 -10.92
CA GLN A 122 -4.01 -7.50 -9.81
C GLN A 122 -5.05 -8.56 -10.20
N ASP A 123 -5.72 -8.36 -11.32
CA ASP A 123 -6.84 -9.18 -11.77
C ASP A 123 -6.76 -9.36 -13.30
N PRO A 124 -6.42 -10.57 -13.77
CA PRO A 124 -6.32 -10.85 -15.20
C PRO A 124 -7.62 -10.58 -15.97
N ALA A 125 -8.78 -10.69 -15.32
CA ALA A 125 -10.07 -10.39 -15.95
C ALA A 125 -10.26 -8.90 -16.24
N GLN A 126 -9.39 -8.03 -15.72
CA GLN A 126 -9.38 -6.60 -16.00
C GLN A 126 -8.39 -6.20 -17.11
N CYS A 127 -7.58 -7.14 -17.61
CA CYS A 127 -6.67 -6.91 -18.73
C CYS A 127 -7.37 -7.02 -20.08
N ARG A 128 -6.87 -6.29 -21.08
CA ARG A 128 -7.44 -6.26 -22.43
C ARG A 128 -6.83 -7.33 -23.31
N GLY A 129 -7.38 -8.55 -23.21
CA GLY A 129 -7.15 -9.62 -24.17
C GLY A 129 -5.82 -10.34 -24.00
N LEU A 130 -5.53 -10.77 -22.77
CA LEU A 130 -4.46 -11.74 -22.48
C LEU A 130 -4.73 -13.04 -23.24
N ALA A 131 -3.71 -13.56 -23.93
CA ALA A 131 -3.74 -14.92 -24.45
C ALA A 131 -3.70 -15.95 -23.32
N GLU A 132 -4.09 -17.21 -23.58
CA GLU A 132 -4.13 -18.28 -22.56
C GLU A 132 -2.76 -18.50 -21.87
N GLY A 133 -1.66 -18.46 -22.62
CA GLY A 133 -0.31 -18.53 -22.04
C GLY A 133 0.07 -17.30 -21.20
N GLU A 134 -0.42 -16.11 -21.58
CA GLU A 134 -0.16 -14.86 -20.84
C GLU A 134 -0.99 -14.79 -19.55
N LEU A 135 -2.19 -15.37 -19.54
CA LEU A 135 -3.06 -15.47 -18.37
C LEU A 135 -2.36 -16.22 -17.24
N GLN A 136 -1.80 -17.40 -17.53
CA GLN A 136 -1.08 -18.19 -16.52
C GLN A 136 0.14 -17.44 -15.98
N LEU A 137 0.90 -16.77 -16.86
CA LEU A 137 2.05 -15.97 -16.45
C LEU A 137 1.64 -14.82 -15.51
N MET A 138 0.50 -14.19 -15.76
CA MET A 138 -0.02 -13.13 -14.90
C MET A 138 -0.51 -13.67 -13.56
N GLU A 139 -1.21 -14.80 -13.54
CA GLU A 139 -1.65 -15.43 -12.29
C GLU A 139 -0.47 -15.85 -11.41
N ASP A 140 0.56 -16.44 -12.00
CA ASP A 140 1.78 -16.83 -11.28
C ASP A 140 2.53 -15.60 -10.78
N PHE A 141 2.60 -14.53 -11.58
CA PHE A 141 3.16 -13.25 -11.19
C PHE A 141 2.43 -12.65 -9.98
N ILE A 142 1.09 -12.67 -10.00
CA ILE A 142 0.25 -12.19 -8.89
C ILE A 142 0.48 -13.02 -7.63
N ARG A 143 0.46 -14.36 -7.77
CA ARG A 143 0.69 -15.28 -6.66
C ARG A 143 2.03 -15.01 -5.99
N ARG A 144 3.08 -14.84 -6.80
CA ARG A 144 4.44 -14.60 -6.32
C ARG A 144 4.57 -13.29 -5.57
N TYR A 145 4.15 -12.17 -6.14
CA TYR A 145 4.30 -10.88 -5.43
C TYR A 145 3.47 -10.85 -4.15
N LYS A 146 2.29 -11.49 -4.10
CA LYS A 146 1.45 -11.53 -2.90
C LYS A 146 2.11 -12.31 -1.76
N ALA A 147 2.90 -13.32 -2.10
CA ALA A 147 3.62 -14.14 -1.13
C ALA A 147 4.93 -13.49 -0.68
N GLU A 148 5.70 -12.93 -1.62
CA GLU A 148 7.10 -12.56 -1.39
C GLU A 148 7.31 -11.07 -1.16
N ALA A 149 6.46 -10.19 -1.69
CA ALA A 149 6.74 -8.75 -1.75
C ALA A 149 5.66 -7.89 -1.10
N LEU A 150 4.38 -8.25 -1.26
CA LEU A 150 3.26 -7.48 -0.74
C LEU A 150 3.38 -7.36 0.79
N GLY A 151 3.18 -6.15 1.28
CA GLY A 151 3.20 -5.79 2.68
C GLY A 151 2.14 -4.76 3.03
N VAL A 152 1.74 -4.72 4.30
CA VAL A 152 0.94 -3.64 4.88
C VAL A 152 1.73 -3.09 6.06
N GLY A 153 2.00 -1.79 6.05
CA GLY A 153 2.74 -1.13 7.11
C GLY A 153 1.97 -1.16 8.43
N GLU A 154 2.69 -1.39 9.51
CA GLU A 154 2.15 -1.41 10.87
C GLU A 154 2.47 -0.11 11.58
N VAL A 155 1.47 0.51 12.19
CA VAL A 155 1.68 1.73 12.97
C VAL A 155 1.78 1.36 14.45
N ALA A 156 2.84 1.82 15.10
CA ALA A 156 3.05 1.64 16.54
C ALA A 156 3.96 2.74 17.06
N LEU A 157 4.11 2.83 18.38
CA LEU A 157 5.20 3.61 18.95
C LEU A 157 6.54 2.88 18.74
N PRO A 158 7.65 3.61 18.69
CA PRO A 158 8.97 3.03 18.65
C PRO A 158 9.20 1.94 19.72
N GLY A 159 9.71 0.78 19.29
CA GLY A 159 9.94 -0.38 20.16
C GLY A 159 8.70 -1.24 20.50
N GLN A 160 7.51 -0.88 20.02
CA GLN A 160 6.26 -1.60 20.34
C GLN A 160 5.71 -2.45 19.17
N ALA A 161 6.43 -2.54 18.05
CA ALA A 161 5.99 -3.33 16.89
C ALA A 161 6.43 -4.80 16.96
N GLY A 162 5.78 -5.67 16.17
CA GLY A 162 6.10 -7.10 16.12
C GLY A 162 5.54 -7.92 17.29
N GLY A 163 4.76 -7.30 18.19
CA GLY A 163 4.08 -7.95 19.30
C GLY A 163 2.87 -8.78 18.87
N GLY A 164 3.07 -9.79 18.03
CA GLY A 164 2.13 -10.89 17.91
C GLY A 164 2.21 -11.74 19.17
N LYS A 165 1.19 -11.68 20.03
CA LYS A 165 0.89 -12.60 21.15
C LYS A 165 1.83 -13.83 21.28
N GLU A 166 2.92 -13.73 22.03
CA GLU A 166 3.53 -14.87 22.70
C GLU A 166 2.96 -14.96 24.12
N GLU A 167 1.71 -15.41 24.22
CA GLU A 167 1.19 -16.02 25.45
C GLU A 167 0.60 -17.37 25.03
N GLY A 168 1.40 -18.43 25.14
CA GLY A 168 1.01 -19.76 24.66
C GLY A 168 2.09 -20.83 24.79
N LYS A 169 2.40 -21.22 26.03
CA LYS A 169 2.88 -22.56 26.44
C LYS A 169 4.05 -23.20 25.66
N ALA A 170 5.22 -23.24 26.30
CA ALA A 170 6.08 -24.42 26.29
C ALA A 170 6.08 -25.01 27.71
N GLN A 171 5.19 -25.98 27.92
CA GLN A 171 5.18 -26.83 29.11
C GLN A 171 5.64 -28.19 28.63
N ASP A 172 6.96 -28.44 28.68
CA ASP A 172 7.51 -29.75 28.43
C ASP A 172 7.42 -30.60 29.71
N LYS A 173 6.93 -31.82 29.57
CA LYS A 173 6.84 -32.83 30.63
C LYS A 173 7.94 -33.86 30.37
N SER A 174 8.80 -34.09 31.35
CA SER A 174 9.40 -35.42 31.55
C SER A 174 9.42 -35.74 33.05
N ASP A 175 9.23 -37.04 33.32
CA ASP A 175 8.67 -37.62 34.54
C ASP A 175 9.75 -38.36 35.35
N ALA A 176 9.51 -38.42 36.66
CA ALA A 176 9.91 -39.39 37.69
C ALA A 176 11.39 -39.73 38.01
N GLY A 177 11.77 -39.57 39.30
CA GLY A 177 12.86 -40.33 39.92
C GLY A 177 13.44 -39.92 41.30
N THR A 178 12.64 -39.91 42.36
CA THR A 178 12.96 -40.30 43.78
C THR A 178 13.86 -39.43 44.71
N THR A 179 13.27 -39.14 45.90
CA THR A 179 13.48 -38.30 47.12
C THR A 179 14.57 -38.72 48.18
N PRO A 180 14.69 -38.12 49.42
CA PRO A 180 15.14 -36.78 49.90
C PRO A 180 16.05 -36.92 51.20
N PRO A 181 16.06 -36.06 52.28
CA PRO A 181 15.95 -34.59 52.47
C PRO A 181 17.11 -33.97 53.33
N GLU A 182 17.28 -32.64 53.35
CA GLU A 182 17.66 -31.92 54.59
C GLU A 182 17.33 -30.41 54.51
N ALA A 183 16.82 -29.85 55.61
CA ALA A 183 16.46 -28.44 55.88
C ALA A 183 16.81 -28.16 57.37
N PRO A 184 16.99 -26.91 57.89
CA PRO A 184 16.09 -25.76 57.69
C PRO A 184 16.72 -24.34 57.59
N LYS A 185 15.87 -23.34 57.27
CA LYS A 185 16.11 -21.87 57.18
C LYS A 185 16.19 -21.15 58.54
N PRO A 186 16.62 -19.87 58.57
CA PRO A 186 15.72 -18.76 58.96
C PRO A 186 15.79 -17.50 58.03
N PRO A 187 14.96 -16.44 58.23
CA PRO A 187 14.23 -15.76 57.14
C PRO A 187 14.53 -14.25 56.89
N GLU A 188 13.77 -13.67 55.94
CA GLU A 188 13.43 -12.23 55.72
C GLU A 188 14.53 -11.35 55.07
N SER A 189 14.28 -10.32 54.24
CA SER A 189 13.07 -9.67 53.72
C SER A 189 13.44 -8.77 52.52
N THR A 190 12.50 -8.61 51.58
CA THR A 190 12.22 -7.42 50.74
C THR A 190 13.36 -6.68 50.02
N ASN A 191 13.39 -6.75 48.68
CA ASN A 191 12.81 -5.72 47.81
C ASN A 191 13.09 -6.07 46.34
N GLY A 192 12.00 -6.18 45.56
CA GLY A 192 12.07 -6.28 44.11
C GLY A 192 12.52 -4.94 43.53
N ALA A 193 13.70 -4.93 42.93
CA ALA A 193 14.03 -3.93 41.93
C ALA A 193 13.46 -4.43 40.60
N LEU A 194 12.52 -3.67 40.03
CA LEU A 194 12.20 -3.80 38.62
C LEU A 194 13.52 -3.65 37.85
N GLU A 195 13.82 -4.62 37.00
CA GLU A 195 14.77 -4.48 35.92
C GLU A 195 14.47 -3.15 35.19
N PRO A 196 15.44 -2.22 35.07
CA PRO A 196 15.20 -0.97 34.38
C PRO A 196 14.85 -1.26 32.92
N ALA A 197 13.78 -0.64 32.45
CA ALA A 197 13.40 -0.63 31.04
C ALA A 197 14.64 -0.36 30.17
N PRO A 198 14.80 -1.05 29.02
CA PRO A 198 15.98 -0.87 28.18
C PRO A 198 16.13 0.62 27.85
N ALA A 199 17.33 1.12 28.08
CA ALA A 199 17.73 2.51 27.87
C ALA A 199 17.13 3.06 26.57
N ALA A 200 16.58 4.29 26.63
CA ALA A 200 15.99 5.00 25.51
C ALA A 200 16.93 5.03 24.31
N GLY A 201 16.81 4.03 23.42
CA GLY A 201 17.52 3.98 22.16
C GLY A 201 17.04 5.14 21.31
N HIS A 202 17.96 5.91 20.75
CA HIS A 202 17.62 6.94 19.77
C HIS A 202 17.08 6.26 18.52
N TYR A 203 15.76 6.14 18.41
CA TYR A 203 15.09 5.66 17.21
C TYR A 203 15.41 6.60 16.05
N ARG A 204 15.71 6.06 14.86
CA ARG A 204 16.02 6.83 13.67
C ARG A 204 15.13 6.41 12.52
N CYS A 205 14.54 7.38 11.84
CA CYS A 205 13.74 7.12 10.65
C CYS A 205 14.65 6.67 9.51
N GLU A 206 14.33 5.53 8.91
CA GLU A 206 15.07 4.98 7.77
C GLU A 206 15.03 5.92 6.54
N GLY A 207 13.91 6.61 6.31
CA GLY A 207 13.76 7.51 5.17
C GLY A 207 14.60 8.80 5.26
N CYS A 208 14.48 9.56 6.35
CA CYS A 208 15.16 10.87 6.50
C CYS A 208 16.41 10.84 7.41
N GLN A 209 16.70 9.70 8.06
CA GLN A 209 17.81 9.52 9.00
C GLN A 209 17.75 10.40 10.26
N GLN A 210 16.66 11.13 10.48
CA GLN A 210 16.44 11.96 11.66
C GLN A 210 15.94 11.12 12.85
N ALA A 211 16.18 11.64 14.06
CA ALA A 211 15.73 11.01 15.30
C ALA A 211 14.19 11.02 15.38
N VAL A 212 13.63 9.95 15.95
CA VAL A 212 12.20 9.81 16.21
C VAL A 212 11.98 9.83 17.72
N PRO A 213 11.13 10.71 18.25
CA PRO A 213 10.68 10.65 19.63
C PRO A 213 9.99 9.32 19.95
N GLY A 214 10.23 8.75 21.13
CA GLY A 214 9.66 7.45 21.54
C GLY A 214 8.14 7.45 21.73
N ASP A 215 7.52 8.62 21.78
CA ASP A 215 6.08 8.84 21.90
C ASP A 215 5.41 9.23 20.57
N CYS A 216 6.17 9.31 19.47
CA CYS A 216 5.65 9.62 18.14
C CYS A 216 5.33 8.34 17.36
N PRO A 217 4.12 8.19 16.79
CA PRO A 217 3.79 7.05 15.95
C PRO A 217 4.73 6.91 14.74
N VAL A 218 5.16 5.69 14.47
CA VAL A 218 5.99 5.33 13.31
C VAL A 218 5.35 4.20 12.52
N VAL A 219 5.77 4.06 11.27
CA VAL A 219 5.41 2.94 10.41
C VAL A 219 6.54 1.93 10.44
N TYR A 220 6.19 0.65 10.59
CA TYR A 220 7.08 -0.50 10.40
C TYR A 220 6.67 -1.26 9.15
N ALA A 221 7.65 -1.87 8.51
CA ALA A 221 7.45 -2.76 7.38
C ALA A 221 8.02 -4.14 7.75
N GLU A 222 7.15 -5.14 7.92
CA GLU A 222 7.56 -6.49 8.29
C GLU A 222 8.71 -7.05 7.41
N HIS A 223 8.64 -6.86 6.09
CA HIS A 223 9.69 -7.33 5.16
C HIS A 223 11.06 -6.63 5.34
N ALA A 224 11.08 -5.49 6.02
CA ALA A 224 12.29 -4.77 6.38
C ALA A 224 12.84 -5.17 7.77
N GLY A 225 12.09 -5.99 8.52
CA GLY A 225 12.29 -6.26 9.93
C GLY A 225 11.83 -5.11 10.84
N TYR A 226 11.51 -5.43 12.09
CA TYR A 226 11.04 -4.45 13.08
C TYR A 226 12.17 -3.59 13.70
N GLN A 227 13.38 -3.65 13.13
CA GLN A 227 14.49 -2.76 13.48
C GLN A 227 14.48 -1.48 12.64
N ARG A 228 13.75 -1.47 11.52
CA ARG A 228 13.62 -0.32 10.61
C ARG A 228 12.24 0.30 10.80
N LEU A 229 12.23 1.61 10.93
CA LEU A 229 11.01 2.40 11.15
C LEU A 229 11.04 3.67 10.30
N TRP A 230 9.86 4.17 9.95
CA TRP A 230 9.69 5.37 9.15
C TRP A 230 8.73 6.32 9.86
N HIS A 231 8.99 7.63 9.75
CA HIS A 231 7.92 8.60 9.94
C HIS A 231 6.78 8.32 8.94
N PRO A 232 5.52 8.64 9.29
CA PRO A 232 4.39 8.50 8.35
C PRO A 232 4.65 9.14 6.98
N ALA A 233 5.22 10.35 6.96
CA ALA A 233 5.56 11.06 5.71
C ALA A 233 6.79 10.50 4.98
N CYS A 234 7.64 9.71 5.66
CA CYS A 234 8.83 9.10 5.07
C CYS A 234 8.58 7.70 4.50
N PHE A 235 7.41 7.11 4.76
CA PHE A 235 7.05 5.80 4.21
C PHE A 235 6.54 5.93 2.76
N VAL A 236 7.50 6.13 1.85
CA VAL A 236 7.26 6.47 0.45
C VAL A 236 7.79 5.40 -0.50
N CYS A 237 7.25 5.35 -1.72
CA CYS A 237 7.82 4.54 -2.79
C CYS A 237 9.19 5.07 -3.19
N CYS A 238 10.21 4.22 -3.25
CA CYS A 238 11.58 4.63 -3.62
C CYS A 238 11.74 5.15 -5.06
N ARG A 239 10.77 4.91 -5.96
CA ARG A 239 10.83 5.38 -7.36
C ARG A 239 10.14 6.72 -7.60
N CYS A 240 8.97 6.97 -6.99
CA CYS A 240 8.25 8.24 -7.18
C CYS A 240 8.24 9.16 -5.97
N ALA A 241 8.83 8.73 -4.84
CA ALA A 241 8.83 9.45 -3.57
C ALA A 241 7.43 9.85 -3.06
N GLN A 242 6.36 9.22 -3.57
CA GLN A 242 4.99 9.44 -3.10
C GLN A 242 4.71 8.55 -1.88
N PRO A 243 3.95 9.04 -0.88
CA PRO A 243 3.48 8.23 0.26
C PRO A 243 2.78 6.96 -0.21
N LEU A 244 3.09 5.83 0.45
CA LEU A 244 2.50 4.54 0.12
C LEU A 244 1.06 4.49 0.63
N VAL A 245 0.13 4.42 -0.33
CA VAL A 245 -1.30 4.58 -0.05
C VAL A 245 -1.80 3.45 0.85
N ASP A 246 -2.55 3.82 1.89
CA ASP A 246 -3.06 2.91 2.92
C ASP A 246 -1.99 2.02 3.58
N LEU A 247 -0.73 2.48 3.58
CA LEU A 247 0.44 1.72 4.02
C LEU A 247 0.69 0.43 3.24
N ILE A 248 0.07 0.27 2.07
CA ILE A 248 0.28 -0.89 1.21
C ILE A 248 1.58 -0.69 0.44
N TYR A 249 2.50 -1.64 0.59
CA TYR A 249 3.82 -1.57 -0.01
C TYR A 249 4.23 -2.90 -0.62
N PHE A 250 5.27 -2.84 -1.45
CA PHE A 250 5.89 -3.99 -2.07
C PHE A 250 7.39 -3.93 -1.80
N TRP A 251 7.94 -4.97 -1.18
CA TRP A 251 9.34 -5.01 -0.81
C TRP A 251 10.19 -5.57 -1.95
N LYS A 252 11.24 -4.84 -2.34
CA LYS A 252 12.22 -5.32 -3.32
C LYS A 252 13.56 -4.61 -3.12
N GLY A 253 14.64 -5.38 -3.02
CA GLY A 253 16.00 -4.83 -2.97
C GLY A 253 16.24 -3.92 -1.76
N GLY A 254 15.66 -4.23 -0.60
CA GLY A 254 15.86 -3.46 0.63
C GLY A 254 15.07 -2.15 0.72
N ALA A 255 14.18 -1.89 -0.23
CA ALA A 255 13.37 -0.68 -0.32
C ALA A 255 11.87 -0.98 -0.53
N ALA A 256 11.03 -0.02 -0.12
CA ALA A 256 9.58 -0.07 -0.30
C ALA A 256 9.16 0.56 -1.63
N TRP A 257 8.30 -0.15 -2.37
CA TRP A 257 7.77 0.25 -3.66
C TRP A 257 6.23 0.36 -3.59
N CYS A 258 5.64 1.24 -4.40
CA CYS A 258 4.22 1.13 -4.69
C CYS A 258 3.98 -0.03 -5.67
N GLY A 259 2.76 -0.58 -5.71
CA GLY A 259 2.45 -1.74 -6.55
C GLY A 259 2.77 -1.51 -8.03
N ARG A 260 2.38 -0.36 -8.58
CA ARG A 260 2.68 0.03 -9.98
C ARG A 260 4.18 -0.06 -10.29
N HIS A 261 5.02 0.60 -9.49
CA HIS A 261 6.46 0.65 -9.77
C HIS A 261 7.17 -0.66 -9.44
N TYR A 262 6.70 -1.41 -8.43
CA TYR A 262 7.17 -2.77 -8.20
C TYR A 262 6.92 -3.64 -9.44
N CYS A 263 5.70 -3.63 -9.97
CA CYS A 263 5.35 -4.41 -11.14
C CYS A 263 6.14 -3.98 -12.39
N GLU A 264 6.27 -2.68 -12.63
CA GLU A 264 7.10 -2.13 -13.73
C GLU A 264 8.58 -2.48 -13.61
N SER A 265 9.07 -2.75 -12.40
CA SER A 265 10.46 -3.17 -12.18
C SER A 265 10.70 -4.65 -12.53
N LEU A 266 9.64 -5.40 -12.85
CA LEU A 266 9.68 -6.83 -13.16
C LEU A 266 9.14 -7.15 -14.56
N ARG A 267 8.18 -6.35 -15.06
CA ARG A 267 7.58 -6.51 -16.39
C ARG A 267 7.43 -5.15 -17.05
N PRO A 268 7.67 -5.03 -18.37
CA PRO A 268 7.47 -3.78 -19.08
C PRO A 268 5.99 -3.38 -19.06
N ARG A 269 5.71 -2.07 -18.96
CA ARG A 269 4.35 -1.54 -19.04
C ARG A 269 4.13 -0.86 -20.39
N CYS A 270 3.02 -1.18 -21.04
CA CYS A 270 2.64 -0.60 -22.32
C CYS A 270 2.23 0.87 -22.14
N ALA A 271 2.96 1.82 -22.75
CA ALA A 271 2.60 3.24 -22.67
C ALA A 271 1.27 3.59 -23.36
N GLY A 272 0.78 2.76 -24.29
CA GLY A 272 -0.49 2.98 -24.97
C GLY A 272 -1.74 2.59 -24.16
N CYS A 273 -1.66 1.51 -23.37
CA CYS A 273 -2.81 0.97 -22.62
C CYS A 273 -2.61 0.91 -21.10
N ASP A 274 -1.42 1.24 -20.61
CA ASP A 274 -1.04 1.22 -19.20
C ASP A 274 -1.04 -0.17 -18.54
N GLU A 275 -1.18 -1.25 -19.29
CA GLU A 275 -1.13 -2.63 -18.78
C GLU A 275 0.30 -3.19 -18.83
N LEU A 276 0.61 -4.11 -17.91
CA LEU A 276 1.85 -4.89 -17.97
C LEU A 276 1.84 -5.80 -19.20
N ILE A 277 3.00 -5.93 -19.84
CA ILE A 277 3.18 -6.76 -21.03
C ILE A 277 3.76 -8.11 -20.56
N PHE A 278 2.97 -9.17 -20.74
CA PHE A 278 3.39 -10.55 -20.47
C PHE A 278 3.93 -11.27 -21.71
N SER A 279 3.60 -10.77 -22.90
CA SER A 279 4.17 -11.22 -24.16
C SER A 279 5.65 -10.87 -24.27
N GLU A 280 6.46 -11.79 -24.79
CA GLU A 280 7.84 -11.49 -25.20
C GLU A 280 7.87 -10.70 -26.53
N ASP A 281 6.77 -10.70 -27.27
CA ASP A 281 6.65 -10.06 -28.58
C ASP A 281 6.13 -8.62 -28.47
N TYR A 282 6.96 -7.71 -27.96
CA TYR A 282 6.64 -6.30 -27.75
C TYR A 282 7.64 -5.35 -28.41
N LEU A 283 7.27 -4.08 -28.50
CA LEU A 283 8.11 -3.03 -29.09
C LEU A 283 8.67 -2.12 -28.00
N GLN A 284 9.94 -1.77 -28.10
CA GLN A 284 10.60 -0.87 -27.17
C GLN A 284 11.35 0.24 -27.91
N VAL A 285 11.12 1.48 -27.49
CA VAL A 285 11.74 2.69 -28.06
C VAL A 285 12.03 3.65 -26.92
N GLU A 286 13.26 4.16 -26.84
CA GLU A 286 13.70 5.11 -25.81
C GLU A 286 13.33 4.69 -24.37
N GLY A 287 13.51 3.40 -24.06
CA GLY A 287 13.20 2.83 -22.75
C GLY A 287 11.70 2.64 -22.44
N THR A 288 10.81 3.07 -23.33
CA THR A 288 9.36 2.89 -23.22
C THR A 288 8.92 1.66 -24.01
N ALA A 289 7.93 0.92 -23.50
CA ALA A 289 7.44 -0.31 -24.11
C ALA A 289 6.00 -0.17 -24.60
N TRP A 290 5.65 -0.91 -25.65
CA TRP A 290 4.29 -0.99 -26.21
C TRP A 290 3.97 -2.41 -26.64
N HIS A 291 2.74 -2.84 -26.37
CA HIS A 291 2.14 -3.93 -27.13
C HIS A 291 2.14 -3.57 -28.62
N LYS A 292 2.36 -4.54 -29.53
CA LYS A 292 2.31 -4.31 -30.99
C LYS A 292 1.04 -3.58 -31.45
N LYS A 293 -0.12 -3.98 -30.92
CA LYS A 293 -1.43 -3.35 -31.21
C LYS A 293 -1.52 -1.89 -30.78
N HIS A 294 -0.72 -1.48 -29.80
CA HIS A 294 -0.71 -0.12 -29.26
C HIS A 294 0.45 0.74 -29.79
N PHE A 295 1.30 0.18 -30.64
CA PHE A 295 2.36 0.92 -31.33
C PHE A 295 1.79 1.56 -32.61
N ALA A 296 0.94 2.56 -32.41
CA ALA A 296 0.18 3.23 -33.46
C ALA A 296 0.18 4.74 -33.26
N CYS A 297 -0.04 5.49 -34.33
CA CYS A 297 -0.14 6.94 -34.30
C CYS A 297 -1.31 7.37 -33.39
N LEU A 298 -1.06 8.32 -32.48
CA LEU A 298 -2.07 8.82 -31.55
C LEU A 298 -3.28 9.45 -32.26
N GLU A 299 -3.07 10.03 -33.44
CA GLU A 299 -4.10 10.79 -34.16
C GLU A 299 -4.94 9.92 -35.11
N CYS A 300 -4.26 9.18 -35.99
CA CYS A 300 -4.92 8.40 -37.05
C CYS A 300 -5.00 6.90 -36.75
N GLU A 301 -4.48 6.46 -35.60
CA GLU A 301 -4.45 5.05 -35.16
C GLU A 301 -3.74 4.09 -36.12
N THR A 302 -2.99 4.61 -37.11
CA THR A 302 -2.22 3.80 -38.06
C THR A 302 -1.08 3.08 -37.33
N PRO A 303 -0.90 1.75 -37.50
CA PRO A 303 0.24 1.03 -36.94
C PRO A 303 1.57 1.59 -37.44
N LEU A 304 2.55 1.71 -36.54
CA LEU A 304 3.85 2.33 -36.83
C LEU A 304 5.00 1.32 -36.90
N SER A 305 4.71 0.02 -36.73
CA SER A 305 5.71 -1.04 -36.84
C SER A 305 6.37 -1.03 -38.22
N GLY A 306 7.68 -0.79 -38.26
CA GLY A 306 8.44 -0.70 -39.51
C GLY A 306 8.22 0.58 -40.32
N GLN A 307 7.53 1.58 -39.76
CA GLN A 307 7.29 2.89 -40.39
C GLN A 307 8.08 3.98 -39.64
N PRO A 308 8.46 5.09 -40.31
CA PRO A 308 9.03 6.23 -39.62
C PRO A 308 7.98 6.89 -38.71
N PHE A 309 8.40 7.26 -37.50
CA PHE A 309 7.55 7.91 -36.51
C PHE A 309 8.35 8.94 -35.69
N THR A 310 7.62 9.81 -35.01
CA THR A 310 8.15 10.75 -34.01
C THR A 310 7.57 10.41 -32.65
N LEU A 311 8.42 10.31 -31.63
CA LEU A 311 7.99 10.17 -30.24
C LEU A 311 8.01 11.56 -29.58
N HIS A 312 6.85 12.08 -29.22
CA HIS A 312 6.72 13.39 -28.57
C HIS A 312 5.95 13.26 -27.25
N GLN A 313 6.60 13.57 -26.13
CA GLN A 313 6.02 13.46 -24.78
C GLN A 313 5.35 12.09 -24.51
N GLY A 314 6.00 11.00 -24.94
CA GLY A 314 5.48 9.63 -24.79
C GLY A 314 4.36 9.23 -25.76
N SER A 315 4.01 10.10 -26.70
CA SER A 315 3.01 9.82 -27.74
C SER A 315 3.67 9.59 -29.09
N LEU A 316 3.24 8.52 -29.79
CA LEU A 316 3.73 8.18 -31.12
C LEU A 316 2.92 8.92 -32.19
N LEU A 317 3.60 9.54 -33.15
CA LEU A 317 2.99 10.20 -34.30
C LEU A 317 3.61 9.68 -35.60
N CYS A 318 2.78 9.42 -36.62
CA CYS A 318 3.30 9.20 -37.97
C CYS A 318 3.87 10.50 -38.54
N THR A 319 4.71 10.38 -39.57
CA THR A 319 5.33 11.54 -40.24
C THR A 319 4.29 12.58 -40.68
N SER A 320 3.19 12.14 -41.31
CA SER A 320 2.10 13.03 -41.76
C SER A 320 1.44 13.79 -40.60
N CYS A 321 1.07 13.12 -39.51
CA CYS A 321 0.44 13.76 -38.35
C CYS A 321 1.41 14.64 -37.55
N SER A 322 2.70 14.30 -37.53
CA SER A 322 3.72 15.13 -36.87
C SER A 322 3.95 16.47 -37.59
N GLN A 323 3.92 16.47 -38.93
CA GLN A 323 4.07 17.67 -39.74
C GLN A 323 2.84 18.57 -39.66
N GLY A 324 1.63 18.00 -39.61
CA GLY A 324 0.38 18.75 -39.45
C GLY A 324 0.22 19.47 -38.09
N ARG A 325 1.04 19.14 -37.09
CA ARG A 325 1.08 19.82 -35.78
C ARG A 325 2.08 20.99 -35.71
N CYS A 326 2.92 21.17 -36.74
CA CYS A 326 3.92 22.25 -36.80
C CYS A 326 3.44 23.47 -37.62
N LEU A 327 2.20 23.45 -38.12
CA LEU A 327 1.50 24.54 -38.78
C LEU A 327 0.44 25.12 -37.83
#